data_AF-T0XT53-F1
#
_entry.id   AF-T0XT53-F1
#
_cell.length_a   1.000
_cell.length_b   1.000
_cell.length_c   1.000
_cell.angle_alpha   90.00
_cell.angle_beta   90.00
_cell.angle_gamma   90.00
#
_symmetry.space_group_name_H-M   'P 1'
#
loop_
_entity.id
_entity.type
_entity.pdbx_description
1 polymer ?
#
loop_
_entity_poly.entity_id
_entity_poly.type
_entity_poly.pdbx_seq_one_letter_code
_entity_poly.pdbx_strand_id
1 'polypeptide(L)'
;MEVIGCAPSGKAADGLQSGSGIKSQTVHSLLNEFNGTTREDGTRSEPSRILSRNSVIVLDEAGMVDSRMLSRLMDATEQAGAKLVLVGDDRQLAPVQAGAPFRTLVERMGAAELTENRRQREGPDREASKDLREGRTREALQTYLDMGTLSVAETRDEGIREIIDKWSREIRADNLKDSVIGATTRAEVAELNRQAREHLKETGGLTGPGTEIRTTDRSGNFAGNLEFIVGDRIMFKNNDRKLGVKNGQVGTLEKIVTGNEIEFIVKMEDGRTVSFSPDRYSALKPWLCDDRPRIAGNDRREVLCPGQPAIHGPGTELCSGDPA
;
A
#
# COMPACT_ATOMS: atom_id res chain seq x y z
N MET A 1 2.13 -28.39 16.20
CA MET A 1 1.87 -27.87 14.84
C MET A 1 2.39 -26.45 14.82
N GLU A 2 3.36 -26.14 13.95
CA GLU A 2 3.93 -24.80 13.82
C GLU A 2 3.23 -24.08 12.66
N VAL A 3 2.68 -22.89 12.90
CA VAL A 3 2.04 -22.07 11.86
C VAL A 3 2.92 -20.87 11.59
N ILE A 4 3.28 -20.65 10.32
CA ILE A 4 4.20 -19.61 9.86
C ILE A 4 3.46 -18.74 8.85
N GLY A 5 3.38 -17.44 9.13
CA GLY A 5 2.76 -16.49 8.22
C GLY A 5 3.78 -15.87 7.27
N CYS A 6 3.40 -15.67 6.01
CA CYS A 6 4.18 -14.86 5.09
C CYS A 6 3.29 -14.02 4.17
N ALA A 7 3.85 -12.91 3.68
CA ALA A 7 3.18 -12.01 2.76
C ALA A 7 4.17 -11.35 1.78
N PRO A 8 3.71 -10.84 0.62
CA PRO A 8 4.57 -10.19 -0.37
C PRO A 8 5.26 -8.91 0.14
N SER A 9 4.71 -8.24 1.16
CA SER A 9 5.26 -6.99 1.68
C SER A 9 5.31 -6.96 3.20
N GLY A 10 6.23 -6.16 3.76
CA GLY A 10 6.37 -6.01 5.21
C GLY A 10 5.08 -5.52 5.88
N LYS A 11 4.37 -4.57 5.25
CA LYS A 11 3.08 -4.07 5.76
C LYS A 11 2.02 -5.16 5.79
N ALA A 12 1.92 -5.98 4.74
CA ALA A 12 0.98 -7.10 4.70
C ALA A 12 1.34 -8.16 5.76
N ALA A 13 2.63 -8.45 5.95
CA ALA A 13 3.08 -9.38 6.99
C ALA A 13 2.78 -8.85 8.40
N ASP A 14 3.01 -7.55 8.65
CA ASP A 14 2.67 -6.92 9.93
C ASP A 14 1.15 -6.97 10.15
N GLY A 15 0.34 -6.71 9.12
CA GLY A 15 -1.13 -6.83 9.16
C GLY A 15 -1.62 -8.25 9.45
N LEU A 16 -1.05 -9.26 8.78
CA LEU A 16 -1.33 -10.67 9.04
C LEU A 16 -1.01 -11.03 10.49
N GLN A 17 0.16 -10.62 11.00
CA GLN A 17 0.57 -10.90 12.37
C GLN A 17 -0.35 -10.24 13.39
N SER A 18 -0.68 -8.96 13.21
CA SER A 18 -1.57 -8.24 14.12
C SER A 18 -3.01 -8.79 14.09
N GLY A 19 -3.51 -9.19 12.91
CA GLY A 19 -4.88 -9.68 12.76
C GLY A 19 -5.09 -11.15 13.16
N SER A 20 -4.05 -11.99 13.07
CA SER A 20 -4.17 -13.44 13.32
C SER A 20 -3.37 -13.94 14.52
N GLY A 21 -2.41 -13.17 15.03
CA GLY A 21 -1.43 -13.63 16.03
C GLY A 21 -0.36 -14.57 15.46
N ILE A 22 -0.41 -14.91 14.16
CA ILE A 22 0.59 -15.77 13.52
C ILE A 22 1.87 -14.96 13.29
N LYS A 23 3.01 -15.47 13.79
CA LYS A 23 4.31 -14.84 13.52
C LYS A 23 4.55 -14.78 12.01
N SER A 24 4.67 -13.56 11.50
CA SER A 24 4.65 -13.32 10.05
C SER A 24 5.84 -12.50 9.58
N GLN A 25 6.29 -12.78 8.36
CA GLN A 25 7.38 -12.06 7.71
C GLN A 25 7.18 -11.98 6.20
N THR A 26 8.08 -11.30 5.49
CA THR A 26 8.00 -11.30 4.01
C THR A 26 8.32 -12.68 3.45
N VAL A 27 7.71 -13.05 2.31
CA VAL A 27 8.06 -14.30 1.59
C VAL A 27 9.55 -14.36 1.28
N HIS A 28 10.17 -13.23 0.91
CA HIS A 28 11.62 -13.14 0.72
C HIS A 28 12.41 -13.51 1.98
N SER A 29 12.04 -12.94 3.14
CA SER A 29 12.69 -13.26 4.41
C SER A 29 12.55 -14.74 4.76
N LEU A 30 11.36 -15.30 4.56
CA LEU A 30 11.10 -16.71 4.84
C LEU A 30 11.90 -17.64 3.92
N LEU A 31 11.95 -17.35 2.61
CA LEU A 31 12.77 -18.12 1.66
C LEU A 31 14.27 -18.03 1.97
N ASN A 32 14.72 -16.89 2.51
CA ASN A 32 16.10 -16.71 2.97
C ASN A 32 16.40 -17.58 4.20
N GLU A 33 15.45 -17.76 5.11
CA GLU A 33 15.61 -18.68 6.25
C GLU A 33 15.67 -20.15 5.80
N PHE A 34 14.96 -20.52 4.74
CA PHE A 34 14.98 -21.89 4.19
C PHE A 34 16.23 -22.21 3.38
N ASN A 35 16.75 -21.25 2.61
CA ASN A 35 17.84 -21.49 1.66
C ASN A 35 19.20 -20.96 2.14
N GLY A 36 19.20 -20.15 3.20
CA GLY A 36 20.33 -19.29 3.51
C GLY A 36 20.43 -18.09 2.56
N THR A 37 21.36 -17.18 2.86
CA THR A 37 21.66 -16.03 2.00
C THR A 37 23.15 -15.89 1.75
N THR A 38 23.51 -15.43 0.56
CA THR A 38 24.88 -14.97 0.26
C THR A 38 24.89 -13.44 0.32
N ARG A 39 25.74 -12.87 1.18
CA ARG A 39 25.95 -11.44 1.28
C ARG A 39 26.85 -10.94 0.13
N GLU A 40 26.85 -9.63 -0.10
CA GLU A 40 27.68 -9.00 -1.14
C GLU A 40 29.18 -9.22 -0.94
N ASP A 41 29.62 -9.42 0.30
CA ASP A 41 31.00 -9.78 0.66
C ASP A 41 31.35 -11.26 0.39
N GLY A 42 30.42 -12.02 -0.22
CA GLY A 42 30.58 -13.45 -0.51
C GLY A 42 30.27 -14.38 0.68
N THR A 43 29.96 -13.84 1.85
CA THR A 43 29.66 -14.65 3.04
C THR A 43 28.31 -15.35 2.87
N ARG A 44 28.33 -16.69 2.91
CA ARG A 44 27.12 -17.51 2.93
C ARG A 44 26.64 -17.74 4.36
N SER A 45 25.36 -17.51 4.58
CA SER A 45 24.63 -17.95 5.76
C SER A 45 23.91 -19.25 5.43
N GLU A 46 23.98 -20.20 6.34
CA GLU A 46 23.26 -21.47 6.21
C GLU A 46 21.76 -21.28 6.45
N PRO A 47 20.91 -22.19 5.95
CA PRO A 47 19.51 -22.28 6.34
C PRO A 47 19.34 -22.22 7.86
N SER A 48 18.50 -21.30 8.32
CA SER A 48 18.25 -21.05 9.74
C SER A 48 16.91 -21.61 10.21
N ARG A 49 16.07 -22.07 9.28
CA ARG A 49 14.75 -22.65 9.56
C ARG A 49 14.56 -23.95 8.78
N ILE A 50 14.26 -25.02 9.52
CA ILE A 50 13.96 -26.33 8.95
C ILE A 50 12.46 -26.56 9.08
N LEU A 51 11.79 -26.81 7.96
CA LEU A 51 10.38 -27.18 7.93
C LEU A 51 10.21 -28.66 8.27
N SER A 52 9.07 -29.01 8.85
CA SER A 52 8.68 -30.40 9.13
C SER A 52 7.29 -30.69 8.57
N ARG A 53 6.90 -31.97 8.54
CA ARG A 53 5.51 -32.37 8.20
C ARG A 53 4.43 -31.74 9.07
N ASN A 54 4.81 -31.25 10.26
CA ASN A 54 3.90 -30.59 11.20
C ASN A 54 3.86 -29.06 11.05
N SER A 55 4.52 -28.51 10.03
CA SER A 55 4.55 -27.09 9.70
C SER A 55 3.43 -26.72 8.71
N VAL A 56 2.79 -25.58 8.95
CA VAL A 56 1.81 -24.98 8.03
C VAL A 56 2.25 -23.57 7.69
N ILE A 57 2.42 -23.32 6.40
CA ILE A 57 2.74 -22.01 5.86
C ILE A 57 1.45 -21.37 5.38
N VAL A 58 1.15 -20.16 5.87
CA VAL A 58 0.03 -19.34 5.43
C VAL A 58 0.59 -18.15 4.65
N LEU A 59 0.37 -18.14 3.34
CA LEU A 59 0.71 -17.02 2.47
C LEU A 59 -0.51 -16.13 2.28
N ASP A 60 -0.48 -14.94 2.87
CA ASP A 60 -1.49 -13.90 2.67
C ASP A 60 -1.13 -12.99 1.49
N GLU A 61 -2.14 -12.37 0.87
CA GLU A 61 -2.02 -11.59 -0.37
C GLU A 61 -1.31 -12.35 -1.51
N ALA A 62 -1.62 -13.65 -1.65
CA ALA A 62 -1.02 -14.55 -2.63
C ALA A 62 -1.20 -14.07 -4.09
N GLY A 63 -2.27 -13.32 -4.36
CA GLY A 63 -2.53 -12.65 -5.64
C GLY A 63 -1.45 -11.66 -6.07
N MET A 64 -0.62 -11.18 -5.13
CA MET A 64 0.47 -10.24 -5.40
C MET A 64 1.85 -10.91 -5.52
N VAL A 65 1.96 -12.22 -5.30
CA VAL A 65 3.25 -12.95 -5.36
C VAL A 65 3.56 -13.37 -6.78
N ASP A 66 4.80 -13.14 -7.22
CA ASP A 66 5.24 -13.56 -8.55
C ASP A 66 5.45 -15.08 -8.64
N SER A 67 5.41 -15.59 -9.87
CA SER A 67 5.49 -17.02 -10.15
C SER A 67 6.77 -17.68 -9.62
N ARG A 68 7.91 -16.97 -9.61
CA ARG A 68 9.19 -17.54 -9.17
C ARG A 68 9.23 -17.68 -7.66
N MET A 69 8.77 -16.65 -6.94
CA MET A 69 8.68 -16.70 -5.48
C MET A 69 7.71 -17.78 -5.02
N LEU A 70 6.53 -17.88 -5.66
CA LEU A 70 5.55 -18.90 -5.30
C LEU A 70 6.07 -20.32 -5.56
N SER A 71 6.72 -20.55 -6.71
CA SER A 71 7.36 -21.84 -7.02
C SER A 71 8.37 -22.24 -5.94
N ARG A 72 9.29 -21.34 -5.57
CA ARG A 72 10.29 -21.63 -4.53
C ARG A 72 9.66 -21.96 -3.17
N LEU A 73 8.55 -21.30 -2.84
CA LEU A 73 7.83 -21.56 -1.60
C LEU A 73 7.13 -22.92 -1.64
N MET A 74 6.54 -23.29 -2.77
CA MET A 74 5.93 -24.60 -3.00
C MET A 74 6.99 -25.70 -2.90
N ASP A 75 8.12 -25.57 -3.58
CA ASP A 75 9.21 -26.55 -3.55
C ASP A 75 9.70 -26.82 -2.12
N ALA A 76 9.96 -25.75 -1.35
CA ALA A 76 10.40 -25.87 0.04
C ALA A 76 9.33 -26.53 0.94
N THR A 77 8.05 -26.25 0.68
CA THR A 77 6.93 -26.82 1.44
C THR A 77 6.73 -28.29 1.11
N GLU A 78 6.80 -28.66 -0.17
CA GLU A 78 6.66 -30.02 -0.66
C GLU A 78 7.80 -30.92 -0.16
N GLN A 79 9.05 -30.44 -0.24
CA GLN A 79 10.22 -31.17 0.26
C GLN A 79 10.12 -31.54 1.75
N ALA A 80 9.52 -30.65 2.55
CA ALA A 80 9.30 -30.89 3.97
C ALA A 80 8.07 -31.75 4.28
N GLY A 81 7.20 -32.01 3.28
CA GLY A 81 5.88 -32.59 3.47
C GLY A 81 4.97 -31.71 4.35
N ALA A 82 5.21 -30.40 4.35
CA ALA A 82 4.45 -29.41 5.09
C ALA A 82 3.19 -28.98 4.31
N LYS A 83 2.29 -28.25 4.95
CA LYS A 83 1.08 -27.72 4.30
C LYS A 83 1.29 -26.27 3.88
N LEU A 84 0.95 -25.94 2.62
CA LEU A 84 0.85 -24.57 2.15
C LEU A 84 -0.63 -24.16 2.05
N VAL A 85 -0.97 -23.02 2.63
CA VAL A 85 -2.28 -22.38 2.50
C VAL A 85 -2.08 -21.04 1.82
N LEU A 86 -2.73 -20.85 0.67
CA LEU A 86 -2.71 -19.60 -0.08
C LEU A 86 -3.99 -18.82 0.22
N VAL A 87 -3.85 -17.58 0.62
CA VAL A 87 -4.94 -16.65 0.92
C VAL A 87 -4.72 -15.39 0.09
N GLY A 88 -5.75 -14.93 -0.59
CA GLY A 88 -5.67 -13.74 -1.43
C GLY A 88 -6.97 -13.53 -2.21
N ASP A 89 -7.05 -12.38 -2.86
CA ASP A 89 -8.13 -12.02 -3.76
C ASP A 89 -7.69 -12.28 -5.21
N ASP A 90 -8.42 -13.14 -5.92
CA ASP A 90 -8.17 -13.52 -7.30
C ASP A 90 -8.50 -12.40 -8.30
N ARG A 91 -9.23 -11.36 -7.84
CA ARG A 91 -9.68 -10.21 -8.63
C ARG A 91 -8.96 -8.90 -8.27
N GLN A 92 -8.08 -8.88 -7.26
CA GLN A 92 -7.21 -7.73 -7.01
C GLN A 92 -6.16 -7.56 -8.11
N LEU A 93 -5.62 -6.33 -8.23
CA LEU A 93 -4.62 -5.96 -9.23
C LEU A 93 -3.51 -7.01 -9.35
N ALA A 94 -3.28 -7.48 -10.57
CA ALA A 94 -2.27 -8.50 -10.86
C ALA A 94 -0.86 -8.06 -10.37
N PRO A 95 0.03 -9.00 -10.06
CA PRO A 95 1.39 -8.67 -9.65
C PRO A 95 2.09 -7.76 -10.66
N VAL A 96 2.99 -6.91 -10.17
CA VAL A 96 3.84 -6.05 -11.02
C VAL A 96 4.82 -6.88 -11.86
N GLN A 97 5.12 -8.12 -11.45
CA GLN A 97 5.98 -9.06 -12.17
C GLN A 97 5.16 -10.17 -12.86
N ALA A 98 5.75 -10.83 -13.86
CA ALA A 98 5.04 -11.74 -14.76
C ALA A 98 4.36 -12.95 -14.07
N GLY A 99 3.13 -13.21 -14.53
CA GLY A 99 2.27 -14.32 -14.14
C GLY A 99 1.36 -13.99 -12.96
N ALA A 100 0.09 -14.39 -13.04
CA ALA A 100 -0.88 -14.36 -11.94
C ALA A 100 -1.03 -15.80 -11.38
N PRO A 101 0.01 -16.35 -10.73
CA PRO A 101 0.05 -17.79 -10.43
C PRO A 101 -1.06 -18.21 -9.46
N PHE A 102 -1.44 -17.35 -8.52
CA PHE A 102 -2.55 -17.60 -7.62
C PHE A 102 -3.87 -17.78 -8.37
N ARG A 103 -4.19 -16.88 -9.31
CA ARG A 103 -5.39 -16.97 -10.14
C ARG A 103 -5.42 -18.26 -10.94
N THR A 104 -4.30 -18.64 -11.57
CA THR A 104 -4.18 -19.91 -12.30
C THR A 104 -4.42 -21.13 -11.41
N LEU A 105 -3.95 -21.10 -10.16
CA LEU A 105 -4.18 -22.19 -9.20
C LEU A 105 -5.64 -22.26 -8.77
N VAL A 106 -6.28 -21.12 -8.50
CA VAL A 106 -7.71 -21.05 -8.19
C VAL A 106 -8.54 -21.60 -9.35
N GLU A 107 -8.24 -21.19 -10.59
CA GLU A 107 -8.95 -21.64 -11.80
C GLU A 107 -8.77 -23.15 -12.06
N ARG A 108 -7.60 -23.74 -11.76
CA ARG A 108 -7.30 -25.15 -12.06
C ARG A 108 -7.63 -26.13 -10.93
N MET A 109 -7.42 -25.72 -9.68
CA MET A 109 -7.53 -26.59 -8.50
C MET A 109 -8.82 -26.34 -7.71
N GLY A 110 -9.52 -25.24 -8.00
CA GLY A 110 -10.59 -24.73 -7.16
C GLY A 110 -10.05 -24.05 -5.90
N ALA A 111 -10.92 -23.31 -5.21
CA ALA A 111 -10.61 -22.67 -3.94
C ALA A 111 -11.86 -22.61 -3.06
N ALA A 112 -11.66 -22.55 -1.74
CA ALA A 112 -12.72 -22.14 -0.83
C ALA A 112 -12.90 -20.62 -0.96
N GLU A 113 -14.10 -20.18 -1.33
CA GLU A 113 -14.41 -18.77 -1.49
C GLU A 113 -15.16 -18.24 -0.26
N LEU A 114 -14.70 -17.10 0.26
CA LEU A 114 -15.46 -16.33 1.25
C LEU A 114 -16.39 -15.36 0.54
N THR A 115 -17.69 -15.65 0.54
CA THR A 115 -18.71 -14.85 -0.14
C THR A 115 -19.27 -13.72 0.73
N GLU A 116 -19.14 -13.83 2.05
CA GLU A 116 -19.62 -12.83 3.00
C GLU A 116 -18.54 -11.80 3.33
N ASN A 117 -18.74 -10.55 2.88
CA ASN A 117 -17.97 -9.43 3.40
C ASN A 117 -18.41 -9.14 4.84
N ARG A 118 -17.51 -9.33 5.81
CA ARG A 118 -17.75 -9.02 7.24
C ARG A 118 -17.15 -7.69 7.68
N ARG A 119 -16.41 -6.98 6.82
CA ARG A 119 -15.80 -5.68 7.11
C ARG A 119 -16.79 -4.53 6.87
N GLN A 120 -17.63 -4.65 5.85
CA GLN A 120 -18.66 -3.65 5.55
C GLN A 120 -19.92 -3.91 6.38
N ARG A 121 -20.38 -2.88 7.12
CA ARG A 121 -21.71 -2.87 7.75
C ARG A 121 -22.78 -2.98 6.67
N GLU A 122 -23.92 -3.57 6.98
CA GLU A 122 -25.08 -3.63 6.07
C GLU A 122 -25.41 -2.24 5.54
N GLY A 123 -25.65 -2.11 4.22
CA GLY A 123 -26.00 -0.83 3.60
C GLY A 123 -25.59 -0.72 2.12
N PRO A 124 -25.85 0.44 1.49
CA PRO A 124 -25.66 0.67 0.06
C PRO A 124 -24.22 0.46 -0.44
N ASP A 125 -23.21 0.71 0.41
CA ASP A 125 -21.79 0.45 0.08
C ASP A 125 -21.51 -1.02 -0.25
N ARG A 126 -22.20 -1.95 0.44
CA ARG A 126 -22.05 -3.39 0.22
C ARG A 126 -22.63 -3.80 -1.13
N GLU A 127 -23.77 -3.22 -1.51
CA GLU A 127 -24.41 -3.45 -2.81
C GLU A 127 -23.55 -2.89 -3.94
N ALA A 128 -23.08 -1.65 -3.83
CA ALA A 128 -22.20 -1.05 -4.82
C ALA A 128 -20.89 -1.84 -5.00
N SER A 129 -20.29 -2.31 -3.90
CA SER A 129 -19.08 -3.15 -3.94
C SER A 129 -19.33 -4.50 -4.61
N LYS A 130 -20.50 -5.10 -4.37
CA LYS A 130 -20.92 -6.36 -5.02
C LYS A 130 -21.13 -6.14 -6.52
N ASP A 131 -21.79 -5.06 -6.90
CA ASP A 131 -22.03 -4.70 -8.30
C ASP A 131 -20.72 -4.46 -9.06
N LEU A 132 -19.75 -3.74 -8.47
CA LEU A 132 -18.41 -3.63 -9.03
C LEU A 132 -17.74 -5.00 -9.23
N ARG A 133 -17.83 -5.88 -8.21
CA ARG A 133 -17.23 -7.22 -8.26
C ARG A 133 -17.83 -8.08 -9.37
N GLU A 134 -19.11 -7.92 -9.67
CA GLU A 134 -19.85 -8.67 -10.69
C GLU A 134 -19.84 -7.99 -12.08
N GLY A 135 -19.14 -6.85 -12.22
CA GLY A 135 -19.04 -6.12 -13.49
C GLY A 135 -20.22 -5.21 -13.82
N ARG A 136 -21.16 -5.04 -12.88
CA ARG A 136 -22.27 -4.07 -12.94
C ARG A 136 -21.79 -2.66 -12.57
N THR A 137 -20.87 -2.13 -13.36
CA THR A 137 -20.19 -0.87 -13.06
C THR A 137 -21.15 0.31 -13.02
N ARG A 138 -22.16 0.36 -13.90
CA ARG A 138 -23.11 1.47 -13.95
C ARG A 138 -23.94 1.56 -12.67
N GLU A 139 -24.46 0.42 -12.23
CA GLU A 139 -25.26 0.28 -11.02
C GLU A 139 -24.45 0.69 -9.79
N ALA A 140 -23.21 0.23 -9.69
CA ALA A 140 -22.33 0.61 -8.60
C ALA A 140 -22.01 2.12 -8.56
N LEU A 141 -21.70 2.72 -9.73
CA LEU A 141 -21.42 4.15 -9.81
C LEU A 141 -22.65 4.98 -9.45
N GLN A 142 -23.84 4.57 -9.89
CA GLN A 142 -25.09 5.23 -9.53
C GLN A 142 -25.32 5.18 -8.02
N THR A 143 -25.12 4.02 -7.38
CA THR A 143 -25.23 3.89 -5.93
C THR A 143 -24.26 4.84 -5.21
N TYR A 144 -23.00 4.94 -5.65
CA TYR A 144 -22.05 5.88 -5.03
C TYR A 144 -22.41 7.36 -5.27
N LEU A 145 -23.03 7.69 -6.41
CA LEU A 145 -23.57 9.04 -6.66
C LEU A 145 -24.73 9.33 -5.69
N ASP A 146 -25.67 8.41 -5.55
CA ASP A 146 -26.86 8.56 -4.69
C ASP A 146 -26.47 8.65 -3.20
N MET A 147 -25.39 7.99 -2.81
CA MET A 147 -24.79 8.09 -1.47
C MET A 147 -24.02 9.40 -1.24
N GLY A 148 -23.72 10.16 -2.29
CA GLY A 148 -22.85 11.34 -2.21
C GLY A 148 -21.36 11.01 -1.94
N THR A 149 -20.95 9.76 -2.16
CA THR A 149 -19.56 9.31 -1.97
C THR A 149 -18.72 9.42 -3.24
N LEU A 150 -19.37 9.54 -4.41
CA LEU A 150 -18.76 9.85 -5.70
C LEU A 150 -19.18 11.26 -6.16
N SER A 151 -18.21 12.08 -6.57
CA SER A 151 -18.46 13.32 -7.32
C SER A 151 -17.81 13.23 -8.71
N VAL A 152 -18.41 13.89 -9.69
CA VAL A 152 -17.93 13.94 -11.07
C VAL A 152 -17.75 15.40 -11.44
N ALA A 153 -16.51 15.77 -11.77
CA ALA A 153 -16.17 17.08 -12.29
C ALA A 153 -16.03 17.04 -13.82
N GLU A 154 -16.36 18.15 -14.49
CA GLU A 154 -16.25 18.25 -15.96
C GLU A 154 -14.79 18.32 -16.41
N THR A 155 -13.95 18.97 -15.59
CA THR A 155 -12.52 19.10 -15.85
C THR A 155 -11.67 18.51 -14.73
N ARG A 156 -10.44 18.14 -15.09
CA ARG A 156 -9.45 17.64 -14.13
C ARG A 156 -9.15 18.65 -13.03
N ASP A 157 -9.03 19.94 -13.38
CA ASP A 157 -8.67 20.98 -12.42
C ASP A 157 -9.81 21.26 -11.44
N GLU A 158 -11.06 21.16 -11.87
CA GLU A 158 -12.22 21.18 -10.97
C GLU A 158 -12.21 19.98 -10.03
N GLY A 159 -11.96 18.77 -10.55
CA GLY A 159 -11.89 17.57 -9.73
C GLY A 159 -10.80 17.65 -8.66
N ILE A 160 -9.62 18.18 -8.99
CA ILE A 160 -8.54 18.40 -8.00
C ILE A 160 -8.98 19.41 -6.94
N ARG A 161 -9.60 20.53 -7.34
CA ARG A 161 -10.12 21.53 -6.38
C ARG A 161 -11.17 20.93 -5.46
N GLU A 162 -12.14 20.20 -5.99
CA GLU A 162 -13.18 19.53 -5.19
C GLU A 162 -12.59 18.52 -4.20
N ILE A 163 -11.59 17.75 -4.61
CA ILE A 163 -10.89 16.81 -3.73
C ILE A 163 -10.23 17.55 -2.56
N ILE A 164 -9.50 18.64 -2.84
CA ILE A 164 -8.83 19.43 -1.81
C ILE A 164 -9.84 20.16 -0.92
N ASP A 165 -10.92 20.70 -1.47
CA ASP A 165 -11.99 21.39 -0.72
C ASP A 165 -12.78 20.43 0.17
N LYS A 166 -13.01 19.20 -0.28
CA LYS A 166 -13.63 18.16 0.55
C LYS A 166 -12.68 17.72 1.66
N TRP A 167 -11.45 17.36 1.29
CA TRP A 167 -10.41 16.94 2.22
C TRP A 167 -10.15 17.98 3.30
N SER A 168 -10.01 19.25 2.93
CA SER A 168 -9.76 20.37 3.88
C SER A 168 -10.90 20.56 4.88
N ARG A 169 -12.16 20.40 4.47
CA ARG A 169 -13.32 20.52 5.38
C ARG A 169 -13.40 19.38 6.39
N GLU A 170 -12.91 18.20 6.03
CA GLU A 170 -12.98 16.99 6.84
C GLU A 170 -11.76 16.84 7.77
N ILE A 171 -10.61 17.39 7.39
CA ILE A 171 -9.35 17.26 8.13
C ILE A 171 -9.26 18.17 9.36
N ARG A 172 -8.68 17.60 10.41
CA ARG A 172 -8.31 18.19 11.70
C ARG A 172 -6.95 17.63 12.10
N ALA A 173 -6.29 18.29 13.07
CA ALA A 173 -4.97 17.87 13.53
C ALA A 173 -4.93 16.42 14.06
N ASP A 174 -6.04 15.90 14.60
CA ASP A 174 -6.14 14.58 15.24
C ASP A 174 -6.58 13.44 14.29
N ASN A 175 -7.24 13.76 13.18
CA ASN A 175 -7.72 12.78 12.19
C ASN A 175 -6.88 12.74 10.90
N LEU A 176 -5.85 13.60 10.76
CA LEU A 176 -5.01 13.66 9.56
C LEU A 176 -4.44 12.29 9.19
N LYS A 177 -4.17 11.43 10.18
CA LYS A 177 -3.68 10.07 10.00
C LYS A 177 -4.65 9.12 9.27
N ASP A 178 -5.95 9.40 9.38
CA ASP A 178 -7.05 8.54 8.94
C ASP A 178 -7.51 8.83 7.50
N SER A 179 -7.05 9.93 6.92
CA SER A 179 -7.35 10.34 5.54
C SER A 179 -6.13 10.16 4.63
N VAL A 180 -6.38 9.81 3.37
CA VAL A 180 -5.37 9.77 2.30
C VAL A 180 -6.01 10.11 0.96
N ILE A 181 -5.33 10.93 0.16
CA ILE A 181 -5.72 11.19 -1.22
C ILE A 181 -5.04 10.14 -2.12
N GLY A 182 -5.81 9.48 -2.97
CA GLY A 182 -5.30 8.60 -4.01
C GLY A 182 -5.19 9.37 -5.32
N ALA A 183 -4.17 9.09 -6.12
CA ALA A 183 -4.11 9.56 -7.51
C ALA A 183 -3.50 8.48 -8.41
N THR A 184 -3.55 8.64 -9.73
CA THR A 184 -3.03 7.63 -10.66
C THR A 184 -1.62 7.96 -11.15
N THR A 185 -1.32 9.26 -11.35
CA THR A 185 -0.02 9.69 -11.88
C THR A 185 0.86 10.33 -10.82
N ARG A 186 2.19 10.23 -10.99
CA ARG A 186 3.15 10.91 -10.12
C ARG A 186 3.01 12.44 -10.13
N ALA A 187 2.59 12.99 -11.27
CA ALA A 187 2.34 14.42 -11.41
C ALA A 187 1.15 14.87 -10.56
N GLU A 188 0.05 14.09 -10.55
CA GLU A 188 -1.10 14.34 -9.68
C GLU A 188 -0.74 14.19 -8.21
N VAL A 189 0.01 13.14 -7.85
CA VAL A 189 0.48 12.96 -6.48
C VAL A 189 1.30 14.17 -6.01
N ALA A 190 2.19 14.69 -6.84
CA ALA A 190 2.98 15.86 -6.49
C ALA A 190 2.09 17.09 -6.30
N GLU A 191 1.15 17.32 -7.22
CA GLU A 191 0.26 18.48 -7.19
C GLU A 191 -0.72 18.45 -6.01
N LEU A 192 -1.35 17.31 -5.75
CA LEU A 192 -2.27 17.14 -4.62
C LEU A 192 -1.53 17.26 -3.28
N ASN A 193 -0.30 16.71 -3.17
CA ASN A 193 0.51 16.93 -1.97
C ASN A 193 0.87 18.41 -1.79
N ARG A 194 1.17 19.14 -2.87
CA ARG A 194 1.48 20.57 -2.81
C ARG A 194 0.27 21.37 -2.29
N GLN A 195 -0.89 21.21 -2.92
CA GLN A 195 -2.11 21.93 -2.53
C GLN A 195 -2.57 21.57 -1.10
N ALA A 196 -2.53 20.29 -0.74
CA ALA A 196 -2.88 19.84 0.61
C ALA A 196 -1.94 20.43 1.67
N ARG A 197 -0.63 20.52 1.38
CA ARG A 197 0.33 21.15 2.30
C ARG A 197 0.13 22.66 2.39
N GLU A 198 -0.14 23.35 1.29
CA GLU A 198 -0.47 24.78 1.28
C GLU A 198 -1.67 25.07 2.20
N HIS A 199 -2.74 24.29 2.08
CA HIS A 199 -3.89 24.39 2.96
C HIS A 199 -3.53 24.17 4.45
N LEU A 200 -2.67 23.19 4.77
CA LEU A 200 -2.21 22.98 6.15
C LEU A 200 -1.32 24.12 6.67
N LYS A 201 -0.56 24.80 5.81
CA LYS A 201 0.20 26.00 6.20
C LYS A 201 -0.77 27.14 6.56
N GLU A 202 -1.79 27.36 5.74
CA GLU A 202 -2.78 28.44 5.94
C GLU A 202 -3.63 28.24 7.20
N THR A 203 -4.00 27.00 7.49
CA THR A 203 -4.81 26.62 8.66
C THR A 203 -3.99 26.40 9.94
N GLY A 204 -2.67 26.56 9.88
CA GLY A 204 -1.77 26.40 11.02
C GLY A 204 -1.50 24.94 11.43
N GLY A 205 -1.85 23.97 10.58
CA GLY A 205 -1.49 22.57 10.75
C GLY A 205 -0.01 22.28 10.51
N LEU A 206 0.67 23.11 9.70
CA LEU A 206 2.13 23.13 9.58
C LEU A 206 2.69 24.37 10.29
N THR A 207 3.65 24.18 11.19
CA THR A 207 4.15 25.24 12.06
C THR A 207 5.66 25.43 11.98
N GLY A 208 6.10 26.69 12.05
CA GLY A 208 7.52 27.04 12.02
C GLY A 208 8.12 27.10 10.61
N PRO A 209 9.45 27.31 10.52
CA PRO A 209 10.14 27.42 9.24
C PRO A 209 10.26 26.07 8.52
N GLY A 210 10.18 26.11 7.20
CA GLY A 210 10.51 24.96 6.36
C GLY A 210 12.01 24.69 6.31
N THR A 211 12.35 23.41 6.34
CA THR A 211 13.72 22.92 6.19
C THR A 211 13.83 22.15 4.88
N GLU A 212 14.62 22.65 3.94
CA GLU A 212 14.86 21.98 2.66
C GLU A 212 15.84 20.83 2.83
N ILE A 213 15.41 19.62 2.45
CA ILE A 213 16.20 18.40 2.54
C ILE A 213 16.41 17.82 1.14
N ARG A 214 17.66 17.47 0.83
CA ARG A 214 18.02 16.70 -0.36
C ARG A 214 17.57 15.25 -0.21
N THR A 215 16.46 14.89 -0.83
CA THR A 215 15.88 13.54 -0.69
C THR A 215 16.44 12.54 -1.69
N THR A 216 16.30 11.25 -1.36
CA THR A 216 16.73 10.13 -2.19
C THR A 216 15.59 9.18 -2.58
N ASP A 217 15.79 8.44 -3.67
CA ASP A 217 14.94 7.32 -4.05
C ASP A 217 15.31 6.05 -3.28
N ARG A 218 14.66 4.93 -3.63
CA ARG A 218 14.95 3.66 -2.95
C ARG A 218 16.36 3.15 -3.18
N SER A 219 16.96 3.53 -4.31
CA SER A 219 18.30 3.15 -4.71
C SER A 219 19.38 4.12 -4.20
N GLY A 220 18.99 5.15 -3.43
CA GLY A 220 19.91 6.17 -2.93
C GLY A 220 20.24 7.27 -3.94
N ASN A 221 19.60 7.28 -5.12
CA ASN A 221 19.80 8.34 -6.09
C ASN A 221 19.04 9.60 -5.68
N PHE A 222 19.49 10.76 -6.15
CA PHE A 222 18.81 12.02 -5.89
C PHE A 222 17.36 12.02 -6.40
N ALA A 223 16.42 12.35 -5.53
CA ALA A 223 14.98 12.37 -5.82
C ALA A 223 14.35 13.77 -5.75
N GLY A 224 15.17 14.81 -5.62
CA GLY A 224 14.72 16.20 -5.49
C GLY A 224 14.93 16.78 -4.09
N ASN A 225 14.85 18.10 -4.00
CA ASN A 225 14.85 18.80 -2.73
C ASN A 225 13.40 18.98 -2.28
N LEU A 226 13.08 18.55 -1.07
CA LEU A 226 11.76 18.69 -0.49
C LEU A 226 11.86 19.50 0.80
N GLU A 227 11.00 20.50 0.93
CA GLU A 227 10.82 21.26 2.16
C GLU A 227 9.98 20.44 3.14
N PHE A 228 10.45 20.28 4.38
CA PHE A 228 9.72 19.67 5.49
C PHE A 228 9.46 20.70 6.61
N ILE A 229 8.26 20.66 7.18
CA ILE A 229 7.78 21.56 8.25
C ILE A 229 7.20 20.70 9.38
N VAL A 230 7.30 21.17 10.63
CA VAL A 230 6.64 20.52 11.77
C VAL A 230 5.14 20.41 11.50
N GLY A 231 4.59 19.20 11.66
CA GLY A 231 3.24 18.81 11.30
C GLY A 231 3.15 17.97 10.03
N ASP A 232 4.20 17.91 9.20
CA ASP A 232 4.18 17.13 7.96
C ASP A 232 4.01 15.64 8.23
N ARG A 233 3.12 15.00 7.47
CA ARG A 233 3.10 13.53 7.37
C ARG A 233 4.14 13.08 6.36
N ILE A 234 5.03 12.19 6.79
CA ILE A 234 6.12 11.68 5.97
C ILE A 234 6.09 10.16 5.89
N MET A 235 6.45 9.63 4.72
CA MET A 235 6.66 8.20 4.49
C MET A 235 8.13 7.87 4.31
N PHE A 236 8.58 6.81 5.00
CA PHE A 236 9.89 6.20 4.84
C PHE A 236 9.91 5.29 3.61
N LYS A 237 10.85 5.49 2.69
CA LYS A 237 10.94 4.72 1.44
C LYS A 237 11.90 3.53 1.51
N ASN A 238 12.81 3.52 2.49
CA ASN A 238 13.80 2.48 2.71
C ASN A 238 13.72 1.90 4.13
N ASN A 239 14.12 0.63 4.26
CA ASN A 239 14.28 0.01 5.57
C ASN A 239 15.57 0.52 6.21
N ASP A 240 15.53 0.85 7.50
CA ASP A 240 16.72 1.12 8.30
C ASP A 240 16.59 0.40 9.65
N ARG A 241 17.52 -0.52 9.90
CA ARG A 241 17.50 -1.37 11.10
C ARG A 241 17.93 -0.63 12.36
N LYS A 242 18.76 0.42 12.24
CA LYS A 242 19.20 1.24 13.37
C LYS A 242 18.08 2.18 13.83
N LEU A 243 17.38 2.78 12.87
CA LEU A 243 16.21 3.62 13.14
C LEU A 243 14.95 2.80 13.47
N GLY A 244 14.94 1.50 13.13
CA GLY A 244 13.80 0.62 13.35
C GLY A 244 12.60 0.99 12.48
N VAL A 245 12.86 1.54 11.29
CA VAL A 245 11.84 1.94 10.31
C VAL A 245 11.85 1.01 9.10
N LYS A 246 10.67 0.76 8.54
CA LYS A 246 10.48 -0.04 7.33
C LYS A 246 9.91 0.82 6.20
N ASN A 247 10.21 0.46 4.96
CA ASN A 247 9.61 1.05 3.77
C ASN A 247 8.07 0.97 3.85
N GLY A 248 7.42 2.11 3.64
CA GLY A 248 5.96 2.25 3.71
C GLY A 248 5.43 2.59 5.10
N GLN A 249 6.29 2.69 6.12
CA GLN A 249 5.88 3.27 7.41
C GLN A 249 5.75 4.79 7.29
N VAL A 250 4.82 5.32 8.09
CA VAL A 250 4.38 6.71 8.06
C VAL A 250 4.46 7.26 9.48
N GLY A 251 4.80 8.55 9.58
CA GLY A 251 4.71 9.29 10.83
C GLY A 251 4.49 10.78 10.60
N THR A 252 4.24 11.50 11.68
CA THR A 252 4.10 12.96 11.71
C THR A 252 5.38 13.57 12.27
N LEU A 253 5.93 14.56 11.57
CA LEU A 253 7.11 15.31 12.01
C LEU A 253 6.72 16.23 13.17
N GLU A 254 7.09 15.88 14.40
CA GLU A 254 6.74 16.63 15.61
C GLU A 254 7.74 17.75 15.92
N LYS A 255 9.01 17.57 15.53
CA LYS A 255 10.04 18.56 15.79
C LYS A 255 11.15 18.50 14.75
N ILE A 256 11.64 19.68 14.38
CA ILE A 256 12.88 19.86 13.65
C ILE A 256 13.83 20.61 14.57
N VAL A 257 14.98 20.03 14.88
CA VAL A 257 16.04 20.68 15.64
C VAL A 257 17.13 21.08 14.67
N THR A 258 17.34 22.39 14.51
CA THR A 258 18.41 22.96 13.69
C THR A 258 19.55 23.41 14.60
N GLY A 259 20.64 22.64 14.64
CA GLY A 259 21.87 22.96 15.37
C GLY A 259 23.09 22.78 14.48
N ASN A 260 24.14 22.11 14.99
CA ASN A 260 25.28 21.71 14.16
C ASN A 260 24.90 20.67 13.09
N GLU A 261 23.93 19.81 13.39
CA GLU A 261 23.28 18.89 12.45
C GLU A 261 21.76 19.13 12.51
N ILE A 262 21.05 18.81 11.43
CA ILE A 262 19.59 18.81 11.41
C ILE A 262 19.11 17.48 11.98
N GLU A 263 18.18 17.53 12.93
CA GLU A 263 17.55 16.34 13.52
C GLU A 263 16.02 16.42 13.40
N PHE A 264 15.43 15.35 12.87
CA PHE A 264 13.99 15.17 12.73
C PHE A 264 13.48 14.23 13.82
N ILE A 265 12.46 14.66 14.55
CA ILE A 265 11.73 13.84 15.53
C ILE A 265 10.34 13.55 14.97
N VAL A 266 10.08 12.28 14.71
CA VAL A 266 8.88 11.81 14.01
C VAL A 266 8.07 10.88 14.91
N LYS A 267 6.79 11.18 15.10
CA LYS A 267 5.83 10.30 15.76
C LYS A 267 5.25 9.31 14.76
N MET A 268 5.60 8.04 14.94
CA MET A 268 5.14 6.96 14.08
C MET A 268 3.68 6.59 14.38
N GLU A 269 2.98 6.05 13.38
CA GLU A 269 1.59 5.58 13.56
C GLU A 269 1.46 4.44 14.59
N ASP A 270 2.52 3.68 14.84
CA ASP A 270 2.57 2.64 15.89
C ASP A 270 2.84 3.21 17.30
N GLY A 271 2.88 4.54 17.44
CA GLY A 271 3.07 5.24 18.71
C GLY A 271 4.53 5.45 19.11
N ARG A 272 5.50 4.82 18.43
CA ARG A 272 6.94 5.06 18.68
C ARG A 272 7.32 6.46 18.22
N THR A 273 8.38 7.00 18.80
CA THR A 273 9.04 8.22 18.32
C THR A 273 10.40 7.83 17.74
N VAL A 274 10.68 8.28 16.51
CA VAL A 274 11.94 8.02 15.81
C VAL A 274 12.66 9.35 15.61
N SER A 275 13.91 9.42 16.06
CA SER A 275 14.80 10.56 15.85
C SER A 275 15.88 10.21 14.85
N PHE A 276 16.14 11.06 13.85
CA PHE A 276 17.19 10.83 12.87
C PHE A 276 17.67 12.13 12.20
N SER A 277 18.89 12.09 11.68
CA SER A 277 19.43 13.17 10.84
C SER A 277 19.09 12.90 9.36
N PRO A 278 18.51 13.86 8.63
CA PRO A 278 18.27 13.74 7.20
C PRO A 278 19.54 13.50 6.36
N ASP A 279 20.72 13.90 6.85
CA ASP A 279 21.99 13.65 6.18
C ASP A 279 22.37 12.16 6.19
N ARG A 280 21.87 11.41 7.18
CA ARG A 280 22.08 9.96 7.32
C ARG A 280 20.95 9.15 6.71
N TYR A 281 19.73 9.70 6.68
CA TYR A 281 18.56 9.08 6.07
C TYR A 281 17.70 10.13 5.38
N SER A 282 17.68 10.12 4.04
CA SER A 282 16.92 11.08 3.23
C SER A 282 15.91 10.45 2.28
N ALA A 283 15.66 9.14 2.41
CA ALA A 283 14.71 8.40 1.58
C ALA A 283 13.26 8.64 2.07
N LEU A 284 12.79 9.88 1.94
CA LEU A 284 11.51 10.37 2.46
C LEU A 284 10.61 10.91 1.34
N LYS A 285 9.30 10.94 1.59
CA LYS A 285 8.33 11.72 0.79
C LYS A 285 7.16 12.21 1.67
N PRO A 286 6.49 13.32 1.32
CA PRO A 286 5.20 13.69 1.88
C PRO A 286 4.17 12.57 1.75
N TRP A 287 3.26 12.48 2.72
CA TRP A 287 2.24 11.44 2.80
C TRP A 287 0.85 12.03 3.07
N LEU A 288 0.37 12.85 2.14
CA LEU A 288 -1.03 13.29 2.08
C LEU A 288 -1.73 12.68 0.85
N CYS A 289 -1.01 12.57 -0.27
CA CYS A 289 -1.45 11.88 -1.49
C CYS A 289 -0.47 10.78 -1.93
N ASP A 290 -0.97 9.67 -2.49
CA ASP A 290 -0.14 8.58 -3.06
C ASP A 290 -0.71 7.96 -4.35
N ASP A 291 0.17 7.39 -5.20
CA ASP A 291 -0.20 6.74 -6.48
C ASP A 291 -0.67 5.29 -6.30
N ARG A 292 -0.32 4.69 -5.17
CA ARG A 292 -0.76 3.37 -4.74
C ARG A 292 -0.94 3.40 -3.24
N PRO A 293 -2.02 4.02 -2.72
CA PRO A 293 -2.32 3.91 -1.31
C PRO A 293 -2.50 2.42 -0.99
N ARG A 294 -1.44 1.77 -0.51
CA ARG A 294 -1.49 0.37 -0.06
C ARG A 294 -2.21 0.37 1.27
N ILE A 295 -3.54 0.35 1.23
CA ILE A 295 -4.39 0.22 2.41
C ILE A 295 -4.48 -1.27 2.74
N ALA A 296 -3.34 -1.87 3.07
CA ALA A 296 -3.33 -3.18 3.68
C ALA A 296 -3.71 -3.02 5.15
N GLY A 297 -4.89 -3.52 5.50
CA GLY A 297 -5.25 -3.90 6.87
C GLY A 297 -5.41 -2.78 7.90
N ASN A 298 -5.57 -1.51 7.50
CA ASN A 298 -5.91 -0.45 8.44
C ASN A 298 -7.17 0.28 8.00
N ASP A 299 -8.04 0.53 8.97
CA ASP A 299 -9.40 1.08 8.94
C ASP A 299 -9.42 2.57 8.50
N ARG A 300 -8.65 2.93 7.46
CA ARG A 300 -8.61 4.30 6.92
C ARG A 300 -9.93 4.57 6.22
N ARG A 301 -10.63 5.59 6.71
CA ARG A 301 -12.06 5.76 6.44
C ARG A 301 -12.34 6.43 5.11
N GLU A 302 -11.41 7.21 4.57
CA GLU A 302 -11.65 8.04 3.38
C GLU A 302 -10.47 8.00 2.40
N VAL A 303 -10.78 7.64 1.15
CA VAL A 303 -9.87 7.71 0.01
C VAL A 303 -10.55 8.58 -1.04
N LEU A 304 -9.89 9.66 -1.44
CA LEU A 304 -10.36 10.54 -2.50
C LEU A 304 -9.53 10.27 -3.76
N CYS A 305 -10.17 9.87 -4.85
CA CYS A 305 -9.49 9.52 -6.10
C CYS A 305 -9.99 10.41 -7.24
N PRO A 306 -9.11 11.07 -8.01
CA PRO A 306 -9.50 11.68 -9.27
C PRO A 306 -9.81 10.57 -10.28
N GLY A 307 -10.99 10.64 -10.91
CA GLY A 307 -11.35 9.76 -12.01
C GLY A 307 -10.53 10.10 -13.26
N GLN A 308 -10.14 9.07 -14.03
CA GLN A 308 -9.77 9.27 -15.43
C GLN A 308 -11.00 8.99 -16.31
N PRO A 309 -11.22 9.75 -17.40
CA PRO A 309 -12.09 9.27 -18.46
C PRO A 309 -11.52 7.94 -18.99
N ALA A 310 -12.33 6.90 -18.99
CA ALA A 310 -11.97 5.62 -19.58
C ALA A 310 -11.71 5.82 -21.08
N ILE A 311 -10.44 5.89 -21.48
CA ILE A 311 -10.05 5.79 -22.87
C ILE A 311 -9.84 4.30 -23.15
N HIS A 312 -10.68 3.78 -24.07
CA HIS A 312 -10.76 2.43 -24.62
C HIS A 312 -11.64 1.42 -23.87
N GLY A 313 -12.92 1.42 -24.23
CA GLY A 313 -13.72 0.21 -24.24
C GLY A 313 -13.21 -0.78 -25.30
N PRO A 314 -13.35 -2.09 -25.09
CA PRO A 314 -12.98 -3.10 -26.07
C PRO A 314 -13.82 -2.93 -27.33
N GLY A 315 -13.13 -2.86 -28.47
CA GLY A 315 -13.74 -2.86 -29.78
C GLY A 315 -14.74 -4.00 -29.91
N THR A 316 -16.01 -3.62 -29.96
CA THR A 316 -17.07 -4.48 -30.46
C THR A 316 -17.02 -4.34 -31.98
N GLU A 317 -16.22 -5.17 -32.65
CA GLU A 317 -16.45 -5.44 -34.08
C GLU A 317 -17.71 -6.30 -34.17
N LEU A 318 -18.86 -5.63 -34.13
CA LEU A 318 -20.11 -6.20 -34.62
C LEU A 318 -20.05 -6.11 -36.13
N CYS A 319 -19.80 -7.28 -36.75
CA CYS A 319 -20.10 -7.56 -38.14
C CYS A 319 -21.51 -7.04 -38.48
N SER A 320 -21.60 -5.95 -39.25
CA SER A 320 -22.79 -5.62 -40.00
C SER A 320 -22.66 -6.24 -41.40
N GLY A 321 -22.99 -7.52 -41.49
CA GLY A 321 -23.54 -8.07 -42.71
C GLY A 321 -25.05 -8.03 -42.56
N ASP A 322 -25.74 -7.36 -43.49
CA ASP A 322 -27.07 -7.77 -43.89
C ASP A 322 -27.43 -7.17 -45.27
N PRO A 323 -28.35 -7.81 -46.00
CA PRO A 323 -28.27 -7.98 -47.43
C PRO A 323 -29.24 -7.09 -48.22
N ALA A 324 -28.80 -6.66 -49.40
CA ALA A 324 -29.54 -6.57 -50.67
C ALA A 324 -28.61 -6.00 -51.75
#